data_AF-A0A7V6SI39-F1
#
_entry.id   AF-A0A7V6SI39-F1
#
_cell.length_a   1.000
_cell.length_b   1.000
_cell.length_c   1.000
_cell.angle_alpha   90.00
_cell.angle_beta   90.00
_cell.angle_gamma   90.00
#
_symmetry.space_group_name_H-M   'P 1'
#
loop_
_entity.id
_entity.type
_entity.pdbx_description
1 polymer ?
#
loop_
_entity_poly.entity_id
_entity_poly.type
_entity_poly.pdbx_seq_one_letter_code
_entity_poly.pdbx_strand_id
1 'polypeptide(L)'
;MVRRNEELVSDTKVEAATGKGREHWFALLDEAGAVRDGWTHARMAQALVDAGVSPWWAQGITVAYEQARGLRQPGQRPDGSFDASASKTLAVSLEELWPWLVDSGKRRRWLGAGYRVTGQTEGTSVRLAGPDGAKVVLNFY
;
A
#
# COMPACT_ATOMS: atom_id res chain seq x y z
N MET A 1 9.50 -4.88 -1.36
CA MET A 1 9.83 -3.44 -1.26
C MET A 1 8.57 -2.74 -0.82
N VAL A 2 8.58 -2.09 0.34
CA VAL A 2 7.45 -1.28 0.79
C VAL A 2 7.58 0.07 0.11
N ARG A 3 6.75 0.32 -0.91
CA ARG A 3 6.84 1.56 -1.68
C ARG A 3 6.26 2.72 -0.89
N ARG A 4 6.90 3.89 -0.99
CA ARG A 4 6.31 5.14 -0.47
C ARG A 4 5.11 5.51 -1.32
N ASN A 5 4.17 6.27 -0.76
CA ASN A 5 3.01 6.68 -1.55
C ASN A 5 3.39 7.51 -2.79
N GLU A 6 4.46 8.29 -2.68
CA GLU A 6 5.06 9.07 -3.77
C GLU A 6 5.60 8.20 -4.93
N GLU A 7 5.92 6.93 -4.67
CA GLU A 7 6.36 5.98 -5.69
C GLU A 7 5.17 5.27 -6.38
N LEU A 8 4.00 5.27 -5.76
CA LEU A 8 2.76 4.69 -6.31
C LEU A 8 2.01 5.70 -7.18
N VAL A 9 2.08 6.98 -6.81
CA VAL A 9 1.43 8.08 -7.50
C VAL A 9 2.48 9.16 -7.76
N SER A 10 2.78 9.48 -9.01
CA SER A 10 3.73 10.54 -9.34
C SER A 10 3.19 11.93 -8.98
N ASP A 11 4.06 12.92 -8.83
CA ASP A 11 3.65 14.32 -8.57
C ASP A 11 2.83 14.91 -9.72
N THR A 12 3.23 14.63 -10.97
CA THR A 12 2.46 14.99 -12.16
C THR A 12 1.01 14.48 -12.13
N LYS A 13 0.75 13.30 -11.55
CA LYS A 13 -0.62 12.77 -11.43
C LYS A 13 -1.43 13.51 -10.38
N VAL A 14 -0.79 13.91 -9.27
CA VAL A 14 -1.45 14.73 -8.24
C VAL A 14 -1.79 16.10 -8.81
N GLU A 15 -0.85 16.73 -9.50
CA GLU A 15 -1.06 18.04 -10.13
C GLU A 15 -2.17 17.99 -11.19
N ALA A 16 -2.14 17.00 -12.09
CA ALA A 16 -3.18 16.84 -13.11
C ALA A 16 -4.59 16.64 -12.51
N ALA A 17 -4.70 16.00 -11.35
CA ALA A 17 -5.98 15.67 -10.76
C ALA A 17 -6.50 16.71 -9.74
N THR A 18 -5.61 17.49 -9.15
CA THR A 18 -5.95 18.44 -8.06
C THR A 18 -5.65 19.89 -8.43
N GLY A 19 -4.98 20.13 -9.55
CA GLY A 19 -4.55 21.45 -10.01
C GLY A 19 -3.28 21.97 -9.33
N LYS A 20 -2.72 21.25 -8.34
CA LYS A 20 -1.50 21.62 -7.61
C LYS A 20 -0.67 20.38 -7.26
N GLY A 21 0.65 20.53 -7.21
CA GLY A 21 1.57 19.47 -6.76
C GLY A 21 1.52 19.22 -5.25
N ARG A 22 2.19 18.15 -4.79
CA ARG A 22 2.17 17.78 -3.35
C ARG A 22 2.73 18.85 -2.43
N GLU A 23 3.82 19.51 -2.84
CA GLU A 23 4.46 20.51 -1.99
C GLU A 23 3.50 21.66 -1.62
N HIS A 24 2.64 22.06 -2.56
CA HIS A 24 1.61 23.07 -2.30
C HIS A 24 0.62 22.60 -1.23
N TRP A 25 0.11 21.37 -1.36
CA TRP A 25 -0.83 20.82 -0.38
C TRP A 25 -0.18 20.56 0.97
N PHE A 26 1.09 20.17 0.99
CA PHE A 26 1.85 20.00 2.23
C PHE A 26 2.06 21.34 2.93
N ALA A 27 2.42 22.38 2.19
CA ALA A 27 2.55 23.73 2.73
C ALA A 27 1.22 24.22 3.34
N LEU A 28 0.09 23.99 2.66
CA LEU A 28 -1.24 24.33 3.18
C LEU A 28 -1.51 23.64 4.53
N LEU A 29 -1.19 22.35 4.64
CA LEU A 29 -1.36 21.60 5.90
C LEU A 29 -0.40 22.06 7.00
N ASP A 30 0.85 22.36 6.65
CA ASP A 30 1.84 22.89 7.60
C ASP A 30 1.43 24.28 8.13
N GLU A 31 0.99 25.19 7.24
CA GLU A 31 0.50 26.52 7.59
C GLU A 31 -0.74 26.45 8.48
N ALA A 32 -1.67 25.53 8.18
CA ALA A 32 -2.84 25.25 9.00
C ALA A 32 -2.51 24.61 10.36
N GLY A 33 -1.25 24.24 10.60
CA GLY A 33 -0.78 23.69 11.87
C GLY A 33 -1.03 22.20 12.02
N ALA A 34 -1.19 21.43 10.93
CA ALA A 34 -1.60 20.03 11.00
C ALA A 34 -0.71 19.18 11.92
N VAL A 35 0.62 19.27 11.80
CA VAL A 35 1.57 18.60 12.70
C VAL A 35 1.63 19.28 14.06
N ARG A 36 1.75 20.62 14.07
CA ARG A 36 1.93 21.42 15.29
C ARG A 36 0.81 21.20 16.30
N ASP A 37 -0.43 21.14 15.81
CA ASP A 37 -1.64 21.06 16.60
C ASP A 37 -2.17 19.61 16.72
N GLY A 38 -1.37 18.62 16.28
CA GLY A 38 -1.68 17.20 16.43
C GLY A 38 -2.94 16.74 15.70
N TRP A 39 -3.17 17.20 14.47
CA TRP A 39 -4.36 16.85 13.71
C TRP A 39 -4.42 15.35 13.41
N THR A 40 -5.63 14.82 13.37
CA THR A 40 -5.88 13.44 12.93
C THR A 40 -5.84 13.35 11.41
N HIS A 41 -5.60 12.13 10.89
CA HIS A 41 -5.71 11.82 9.46
C HIS A 41 -7.00 12.36 8.83
N ALA A 42 -8.14 12.11 9.50
CA ALA A 42 -9.45 12.55 9.03
C ALA A 42 -9.55 14.07 8.92
N ARG A 43 -8.97 14.81 9.88
CA ARG A 43 -8.98 16.27 9.87
C ARG A 43 -8.10 16.84 8.75
N MET A 44 -6.91 16.26 8.52
CA MET A 44 -6.05 16.65 7.41
C MET A 44 -6.73 16.41 6.05
N ALA A 45 -7.35 15.23 5.86
CA ALA A 45 -8.07 14.92 4.65
C ALA A 45 -9.27 15.87 4.44
N GLN A 46 -10.01 16.19 5.51
CA GLN A 46 -11.12 17.15 5.42
C GLN A 46 -10.64 18.54 5.02
N ALA A 47 -9.53 19.03 5.58
CA ALA A 47 -8.99 20.34 5.20
C ALA A 47 -8.58 20.42 3.72
N LEU A 48 -8.08 19.32 3.15
CA LEU A 48 -7.80 19.23 1.71
C LEU A 48 -9.09 19.23 0.88
N VAL A 49 -10.14 18.54 1.35
CA VAL A 49 -11.47 18.56 0.70
C VAL A 49 -12.06 19.96 0.72
N ASP A 50 -11.98 20.66 1.85
CA ASP A 50 -12.45 22.03 2.00
C ASP A 50 -11.67 22.99 1.09
N ALA A 51 -10.40 22.68 0.79
CA ALA A 51 -9.55 23.38 -0.18
C ALA A 51 -9.79 22.98 -1.65
N GLY A 52 -10.78 22.11 -1.92
CA GLY A 52 -11.21 21.73 -3.28
C GLY A 52 -10.60 20.45 -3.83
N VAL A 53 -9.82 19.70 -3.04
CA VAL A 53 -9.31 18.39 -3.45
C VAL A 53 -10.43 17.35 -3.37
N SER A 54 -10.57 16.47 -4.37
CA SER A 54 -11.58 15.42 -4.26
C SER A 54 -11.30 14.47 -3.08
N PRO A 55 -12.33 13.90 -2.42
CA PRO A 55 -12.14 13.06 -1.23
C PRO A 55 -11.14 11.91 -1.43
N TRP A 56 -11.13 11.30 -2.62
CA TRP A 56 -10.20 10.23 -2.95
C TRP A 56 -8.73 10.71 -2.98
N TRP A 57 -8.47 11.86 -3.61
CA TRP A 57 -7.11 12.42 -3.68
C TRP A 57 -6.64 12.97 -2.33
N ALA A 58 -7.56 13.52 -1.54
CA ALA A 58 -7.26 14.03 -0.19
C ALA A 58 -6.70 12.94 0.72
N GLN A 59 -7.25 11.71 0.68
CA GLN A 59 -6.72 10.57 1.44
C GLN A 59 -5.27 10.27 1.06
N GLY A 60 -4.99 10.16 -0.24
CA GLY A 60 -3.64 9.87 -0.74
C GLY A 60 -2.62 10.95 -0.40
N ILE A 61 -2.99 12.23 -0.57
CA ILE A 61 -2.11 13.35 -0.21
C ILE A 61 -1.85 13.37 1.30
N THR A 62 -2.87 13.10 2.12
CA THR A 62 -2.70 13.00 3.58
C THR A 62 -1.72 11.89 3.97
N VAL A 63 -1.84 10.69 3.38
CA VAL A 63 -0.87 9.60 3.62
C VAL A 63 0.55 10.00 3.22
N ALA A 64 0.72 10.70 2.09
CA ALA A 64 2.04 11.16 1.66
C ALA A 64 2.60 12.22 2.62
N TYR A 65 1.76 13.16 3.08
CA TYR A 65 2.13 14.18 4.06
C TYR A 65 2.59 13.56 5.38
N GLU A 66 1.80 12.62 5.92
CA GLU A 66 2.15 11.87 7.15
C GLU A 66 3.50 11.15 7.01
N GLN A 67 3.76 10.51 5.87
CA GLN A 67 5.04 9.87 5.59
C GLN A 67 6.19 10.88 5.52
N ALA A 68 6.00 12.00 4.81
CA ALA A 68 7.00 13.05 4.63
C ALA A 68 7.32 13.80 5.94
N ARG A 69 6.41 13.82 6.91
CA ARG A 69 6.60 14.41 8.24
C ARG A 69 6.98 13.40 9.32
N GLY A 70 7.21 12.13 8.95
CA GLY A 70 7.63 11.07 9.88
C GLY A 70 6.54 10.60 10.84
N LEU A 71 5.27 10.95 10.59
CA LEU A 71 4.12 10.50 11.37
C LEU A 71 3.72 9.05 11.05
N ARG A 72 4.12 8.55 9.86
CA ARG A 72 3.73 7.24 9.36
C ARG A 72 4.85 6.59 8.57
N GLN A 73 5.12 5.31 8.81
CA GLN A 73 6.06 4.54 7.98
C GLN A 73 5.39 4.07 6.68
N PRO A 74 6.16 3.92 5.57
CA PRO A 74 5.63 3.30 4.36
C PRO A 74 4.97 1.95 4.65
N GLY A 75 3.82 1.68 4.05
CA GLY A 75 3.05 0.45 4.25
C GLY A 75 2.37 0.30 5.60
N GLN A 76 2.62 1.18 6.58
CA GLN A 76 1.99 1.12 7.89
C GLN A 76 0.48 1.45 7.80
N ARG A 77 -0.35 0.70 8.49
CA ARG A 77 -1.79 0.92 8.69
C ARG A 77 -2.07 1.66 10.00
N PRO A 78 -3.27 2.24 10.19
CA PRO A 78 -3.62 2.94 11.42
C PRO A 78 -3.53 2.08 12.69
N ASP A 79 -3.72 0.76 12.58
CA ASP A 79 -3.60 -0.21 13.68
C ASP A 79 -2.14 -0.63 13.97
N GLY A 80 -1.16 -0.02 13.29
CA GLY A 80 0.26 -0.33 13.43
C GLY A 80 0.73 -1.56 12.63
N SER A 81 -0.17 -2.26 11.94
CA SER A 81 0.21 -3.35 11.04
C SER A 81 0.83 -2.81 9.74
N PHE A 82 1.44 -3.69 8.94
CA PHE A 82 2.10 -3.30 7.69
C PHE A 82 1.58 -4.12 6.51
N ASP A 83 1.39 -3.43 5.39
CA ASP A 83 1.14 -4.05 4.09
C ASP A 83 2.30 -3.81 3.14
N ALA A 84 2.56 -4.83 2.31
CA ALA A 84 3.44 -4.72 1.17
C ALA A 84 2.83 -5.47 -0.02
N SER A 85 3.01 -4.93 -1.21
CA SER A 85 2.66 -5.61 -2.45
C SER A 85 3.86 -5.65 -3.40
N ALA A 86 3.95 -6.73 -4.17
CA ALA A 86 4.91 -6.91 -5.23
C ALA A 86 4.22 -7.60 -6.40
N SER A 87 4.59 -7.21 -7.62
CA SER A 87 4.13 -7.84 -8.84
C SER A 87 5.34 -8.14 -9.72
N LYS A 88 5.32 -9.31 -10.36
CA LYS A 88 6.37 -9.76 -11.27
C LYS A 88 5.75 -10.64 -12.35
N THR A 89 6.04 -10.31 -13.61
CA THR A 89 5.72 -11.18 -14.75
C THR A 89 6.73 -12.32 -14.81
N LEU A 90 6.25 -13.56 -14.91
CA LEU A 90 7.07 -14.75 -15.04
C LEU A 90 6.84 -15.36 -16.42
N ALA A 91 7.91 -15.78 -17.10
CA ALA A 91 7.86 -16.44 -18.41
C ALA A 91 7.57 -17.95 -18.27
N VAL A 92 6.51 -18.29 -17.53
CA VAL A 92 6.03 -19.67 -17.33
C VAL A 92 4.51 -19.67 -17.41
N SER A 93 3.92 -20.79 -17.79
CA SER A 93 2.46 -20.93 -17.75
C SER A 93 1.97 -20.98 -16.29
N LEU A 94 0.69 -20.64 -16.09
CA LEU A 94 0.08 -20.78 -14.78
C LEU A 94 0.01 -22.24 -14.34
N GLU A 95 -0.19 -23.18 -15.28
CA GLU A 95 -0.18 -24.61 -15.02
C GLU A 95 1.16 -25.09 -14.45
N GLU A 96 2.28 -24.62 -15.00
CA GLU A 96 3.62 -24.94 -14.50
C GLU A 96 3.92 -24.27 -13.16
N LEU A 97 3.42 -23.05 -12.94
CA LEU A 97 3.65 -22.29 -11.72
C LEU A 97 2.81 -22.83 -10.55
N TRP A 98 1.58 -23.26 -10.80
CA TRP A 98 0.59 -23.58 -9.77
C TRP A 98 1.09 -24.59 -8.72
N PRO A 99 1.75 -25.71 -9.09
CA PRO A 99 2.31 -26.64 -8.11
C PRO A 99 3.35 -26.00 -7.19
N TRP A 100 4.11 -24.99 -7.62
CA TRP A 100 5.09 -24.29 -6.77
C TRP A 100 4.45 -23.43 -5.68
N LEU A 101 3.14 -23.21 -5.78
CA LEU A 101 2.38 -22.38 -4.86
C LEU A 101 1.55 -23.23 -3.90
N VAL A 102 0.87 -24.27 -4.39
CA VAL A 102 -0.05 -25.07 -3.57
C VAL A 102 0.63 -26.29 -2.94
N ASP A 103 1.58 -26.94 -3.63
CA ASP A 103 2.31 -28.06 -3.07
C ASP A 103 3.25 -27.61 -1.95
N SER A 104 3.13 -28.25 -0.80
CA SER A 104 3.87 -27.84 0.40
C SER A 104 5.39 -28.05 0.29
N GLY A 105 5.83 -29.09 -0.42
CA GLY A 105 7.25 -29.40 -0.60
C GLY A 105 7.92 -28.42 -1.57
N LYS A 106 7.30 -28.20 -2.74
CA LYS A 106 7.77 -27.23 -3.74
C LYS A 106 7.75 -25.81 -3.20
N ARG A 107 6.67 -25.40 -2.52
CA ARG A 107 6.58 -24.06 -1.92
C ARG A 107 7.68 -23.82 -0.89
N ARG A 108 7.92 -24.79 0.00
CA ARG A 108 8.98 -24.69 1.03
C ARG A 108 10.37 -24.47 0.42
N ARG A 109 10.64 -25.04 -0.75
CA ARG A 109 11.95 -24.91 -1.43
C ARG A 109 12.33 -23.47 -1.77
N TRP A 110 11.38 -22.59 -2.07
CA TRP A 110 11.67 -21.21 -2.48
C TRP A 110 11.18 -20.17 -1.48
N LEU A 111 10.01 -20.37 -0.88
CA LEU A 111 9.41 -19.43 0.07
C LEU A 111 9.97 -19.63 1.50
N GLY A 112 10.65 -20.75 1.74
CA GLY A 112 11.25 -21.07 3.02
C GLY A 112 10.20 -21.52 4.04
N ALA A 113 9.99 -20.69 5.07
CA ALA A 113 9.24 -20.98 6.30
C ALA A 113 7.87 -21.67 6.08
N GLY A 114 7.26 -22.18 7.16
CA GLY A 114 6.05 -23.01 7.16
C GLY A 114 4.74 -22.32 6.73
N TYR A 115 4.74 -21.62 5.59
CA TYR A 115 3.56 -21.02 4.99
C TYR A 115 2.57 -22.10 4.59
N ARG A 116 1.34 -21.99 5.11
CA ARG A 116 0.24 -22.91 4.84
C ARG A 116 -0.78 -22.26 3.93
N VAL A 117 -1.30 -23.01 2.97
CA VAL A 117 -2.44 -22.58 2.17
C VAL A 117 -3.68 -22.53 3.07
N THR A 118 -4.34 -21.39 3.11
CA THR A 118 -5.59 -21.17 3.87
C THR A 118 -6.81 -21.03 2.96
N GLY A 119 -6.58 -20.83 1.65
CA GLY A 119 -7.62 -20.81 0.64
C GLY A 119 -7.02 -20.65 -0.75
N GLN A 120 -7.70 -21.15 -1.77
CA GLN A 120 -7.27 -21.04 -3.16
C GLN A 120 -8.48 -20.99 -4.10
N THR A 121 -8.31 -20.27 -5.20
CA THR A 121 -9.17 -20.35 -6.38
C THR A 121 -8.26 -20.66 -7.54
N GLU A 122 -8.39 -21.87 -8.08
CA GLU A 122 -7.53 -22.34 -9.16
C GLU A 122 -7.56 -21.37 -10.34
N GLY A 123 -6.37 -21.03 -10.85
CA GLY A 123 -6.23 -20.05 -11.92
C GLY A 123 -6.22 -18.58 -11.48
N THR A 124 -6.60 -18.27 -10.24
CA THR A 124 -6.91 -16.88 -9.85
C THR A 124 -6.17 -16.42 -8.60
N SER A 125 -6.20 -17.19 -7.51
CA SER A 125 -5.58 -16.74 -6.27
C SER A 125 -5.17 -17.86 -5.32
N VAL A 126 -4.14 -17.58 -4.50
CA VAL A 126 -3.71 -18.44 -3.38
C VAL A 126 -3.52 -17.57 -2.14
N ARG A 127 -4.09 -17.99 -1.02
CA ARG A 127 -3.95 -17.34 0.29
C ARG A 127 -3.06 -18.18 1.19
N LEU A 128 -2.06 -17.55 1.78
CA LEU A 128 -1.08 -18.20 2.66
C LEU A 128 -1.09 -17.55 4.05
N ALA A 129 -0.89 -18.37 5.07
CA ALA A 129 -0.60 -17.93 6.43
C ALA A 129 0.83 -18.33 6.82
N GLY A 130 1.61 -17.35 7.24
CA GLY A 130 2.97 -17.53 7.77
C GLY A 130 2.98 -17.97 9.24
N PRO A 131 4.11 -18.51 9.71
CA PRO A 131 4.26 -18.98 11.10
C PRO A 131 4.24 -17.84 12.14
N ASP A 132 4.52 -16.61 11.71
CA ASP A 132 4.53 -15.37 12.49
C ASP A 132 3.17 -14.63 12.46
N GLY A 133 2.14 -15.26 11.88
CA GLY A 133 0.83 -14.63 11.69
C GLY A 133 0.71 -13.77 10.42
N ALA A 134 1.76 -13.68 9.59
CA ALA A 134 1.70 -12.98 8.32
C ALA A 134 0.63 -13.58 7.40
N LYS A 135 -0.10 -12.72 6.67
CA LYS A 135 -1.10 -13.12 5.69
C LYS A 135 -0.63 -12.67 4.31
N VAL A 136 -0.55 -13.60 3.37
CA VAL A 136 -0.13 -13.33 2.00
C VAL A 136 -1.24 -13.73 1.04
N VAL A 137 -1.53 -12.89 0.07
CA VAL A 137 -2.43 -13.19 -1.04
C VAL A 137 -1.64 -13.06 -2.33
N LEU A 138 -1.61 -14.14 -3.11
CA LEU A 138 -1.05 -14.19 -4.45
C LEU A 138 -2.20 -14.15 -5.43
N ASN A 139 -2.19 -13.18 -6.36
CA ASN A 139 -3.19 -13.04 -7.41
C ASN A 139 -2.53 -13.21 -8.78
N PHE A 140 -3.26 -13.79 -9.72
CA PHE A 140 -2.84 -14.00 -11.11
C PHE A 140 -3.78 -13.22 -12.03
N TYR A 141 -3.19 -12.56 -13.04
CA TYR A 141 -3.88 -11.68 -14.00
C TYR A 141 -3.47 -12.05 -15.42
#